data_AF-S7U7Q0-F1
#
_entry.id   AF-S7U7Q0-F1
#
_cell.length_a   1.000
_cell.length_b   1.000
_cell.length_c   1.000
_cell.angle_alpha   90.00
_cell.angle_beta   90.00
_cell.angle_gamma   90.00
#
_symmetry.space_group_name_H-M   'P 1'
#
loop_
_entity.id
_entity.type
_entity.pdbx_description
1 polymer ?
#
loop_
_entity_poly.entity_id
_entity_poly.type
_entity_poly.pdbx_seq_one_letter_code
_entity_poly.pdbx_strand_id
1 'polypeptide(L)'
;MAMNWDIQRRETWLYEANPSLKLIVLVMLFFAVLFIHNPNVLINVSLALFVLFCFGTGYPANVLFWLFLPFFLVFVSTASSMMMFGEGTTTWFRWGLIHVTAESFWRGVHIGFRALALGLLGLIFSLTTRPVPLFYSLMQQLRLKPKYAYSFLAAVRLLPIMLEEFQAIRYALTVRGVPNKASSAK
;
A
#
# COMPACT_ATOMS: atom_id res chain seq x y z
N MET A 1 6.42 7.33 -26.30
CA MET A 1 6.66 8.27 -25.20
C MET A 1 7.14 7.47 -24.01
N ALA A 2 8.45 7.17 -23.97
CA ALA A 2 9.04 6.43 -22.87
C ALA A 2 9.10 7.36 -21.66
N MET A 3 8.24 7.12 -20.67
CA MET A 3 8.25 7.86 -19.43
C MET A 3 9.48 7.39 -18.64
N ASN A 4 10.60 8.10 -18.82
CA ASN A 4 11.83 7.90 -18.08
C ASN A 4 11.57 8.27 -16.61
N TRP A 5 11.10 7.30 -15.84
CA TRP A 5 11.06 7.38 -14.38
C TRP A 5 12.47 7.15 -13.84
N ASP A 6 13.41 8.04 -14.14
CA ASP A 6 14.67 8.09 -13.42
C ASP A 6 14.41 8.77 -12.08
N ILE A 7 13.71 8.05 -11.20
CA ILE A 7 13.43 8.52 -9.84
C ILE A 7 14.75 8.41 -9.09
N GLN A 8 15.46 9.54 -9.02
CA GLN A 8 16.64 9.72 -8.16
C GLN A 8 16.27 9.32 -6.73
N ARG A 9 16.60 8.08 -6.37
CA ARG A 9 16.25 7.49 -5.08
C ARG A 9 17.39 7.78 -4.12
N ARG A 10 17.13 8.50 -3.02
CA ARG A 10 18.13 8.67 -1.96
C ARG A 10 18.19 7.39 -1.12
N GLU A 11 19.37 6.80 -1.03
CA GLU A 11 19.68 5.72 -0.09
C GLU A 11 19.34 6.24 1.32
N THR A 12 18.35 5.62 1.98
CA THR A 12 17.88 6.02 3.31
C THR A 12 18.20 4.90 4.30
N TRP A 13 18.38 5.21 5.59
CA TRP A 13 18.65 4.22 6.65
C TRP A 13 17.61 3.08 6.70
N LEU A 14 16.34 3.38 6.39
CA LEU A 14 15.29 2.38 6.28
C LEU A 14 15.47 1.43 5.09
N TYR A 15 16.35 1.70 4.13
CA TYR A 15 16.64 0.79 3.02
C TYR A 15 17.64 -0.29 3.44
N GLU A 16 18.67 0.09 4.19
CA GLU A 16 19.79 -0.78 4.61
C GLU A 16 19.40 -1.83 5.66
N ALA A 17 18.35 -1.59 6.44
CA ALA A 17 17.94 -2.52 7.48
C ALA A 17 17.44 -3.89 6.93
N ASN A 18 17.69 -4.96 7.70
CA ASN A 18 17.36 -6.34 7.33
C ASN A 18 15.88 -6.50 6.92
N PRO A 19 15.58 -6.95 5.68
CA PRO A 19 14.20 -7.07 5.19
C PRO A 19 13.31 -8.02 6.00
N SER A 20 13.87 -9.10 6.52
CA SER A 20 13.16 -10.08 7.36
C SER A 20 12.69 -9.47 8.68
N LEU A 21 13.55 -8.69 9.34
CA LEU A 21 13.18 -7.95 10.56
C LEU A 21 12.10 -6.90 10.27
N LYS A 22 12.21 -6.16 9.17
CA LYS A 22 11.16 -5.22 8.75
C LYS A 22 9.82 -5.92 8.55
N LEU A 23 9.82 -7.10 7.95
CA LEU A 23 8.60 -7.90 7.76
C LEU A 23 8.00 -8.31 9.12
N ILE A 24 8.81 -8.79 10.06
CA ILE A 24 8.32 -9.14 11.41
C ILE A 24 7.75 -7.90 12.12
N VAL A 25 8.47 -6.78 12.09
CA VAL A 25 8.02 -5.51 12.69
C VAL A 25 6.72 -5.04 12.03
N LEU A 26 6.62 -5.12 10.70
CA LEU A 26 5.41 -4.79 9.95
C LEU A 26 4.22 -5.63 10.40
N VAL A 27 4.38 -6.96 10.47
CA VAL A 27 3.32 -7.88 10.90
C VAL A 27 2.94 -7.60 12.36
N MET A 28 3.91 -7.35 13.23
CA MET A 28 3.66 -7.00 14.62
C MET A 28 2.88 -5.68 14.73
N LEU A 29 3.27 -4.66 13.97
CA LEU A 29 2.57 -3.36 13.97
C LEU A 29 1.17 -3.47 13.38
N PHE A 30 1.00 -4.30 12.35
CA PHE A 30 -0.30 -4.61 11.75
C PHE A 30 -1.26 -5.16 12.81
N PHE A 31 -0.85 -6.17 13.58
CA PHE A 31 -1.66 -6.68 14.68
C PHE A 31 -1.86 -5.63 15.78
N ALA A 32 -0.83 -4.88 16.16
CA ALA A 32 -0.95 -3.83 17.17
C ALA A 32 -2.03 -2.80 16.79
N VAL A 33 -2.05 -2.33 15.54
CA VAL A 33 -3.05 -1.38 15.02
C VAL A 33 -4.48 -1.96 15.05
N LEU A 34 -4.63 -3.28 14.86
CA LEU A 34 -5.94 -3.94 14.98
C LEU A 34 -6.45 -3.98 16.43
N PHE A 35 -5.55 -4.20 17.40
CA PHE A 35 -5.92 -4.30 18.82
C PHE A 35 -6.06 -2.94 19.53
N ILE A 36 -5.63 -1.84 18.93
CA ILE A 36 -5.83 -0.50 19.50
C ILE A 36 -7.32 -0.12 19.40
N HIS A 37 -7.94 0.05 20.56
CA HIS A 37 -9.32 0.54 20.71
C HIS A 37 -9.39 2.03 21.09
N ASN A 38 -8.27 2.60 21.56
CA ASN A 38 -8.22 3.99 21.99
C ASN A 38 -7.98 4.92 20.79
N PRO A 39 -8.89 5.88 20.51
CA PRO A 39 -8.78 6.75 19.34
C PRO A 39 -7.55 7.67 19.38
N ASN A 40 -7.19 8.21 20.54
CA ASN A 40 -6.00 9.06 20.66
C ASN A 40 -4.71 8.31 20.32
N VAL A 41 -4.61 7.04 20.74
CA VAL A 41 -3.43 6.21 20.44
C VAL A 41 -3.35 5.94 18.95
N LEU A 42 -4.48 5.62 18.32
CA LEU A 42 -4.52 5.34 16.90
C LEU A 42 -4.13 6.55 16.05
N ILE A 43 -4.63 7.75 16.38
CA ILE A 43 -4.27 8.99 15.69
C ILE A 43 -2.76 9.27 15.81
N ASN A 44 -2.21 9.13 17.02
CA ASN A 44 -0.78 9.30 17.26
C ASN A 44 0.07 8.30 16.45
N VAL A 45 -0.35 7.03 16.40
CA VAL A 45 0.33 6.00 15.59
C VAL A 45 0.25 6.32 14.11
N SER A 46 -0.93 6.69 13.58
CA SER A 46 -1.08 7.07 12.17
C SER A 46 -0.21 8.28 11.81
N LEU A 47 -0.11 9.27 12.70
CA LEU A 47 0.74 10.44 12.50
C LEU A 47 2.24 10.07 12.54
N ALA A 48 2.65 9.22 13.48
CA ALA A 48 4.02 8.71 13.53
C ALA A 48 4.38 7.93 12.26
N LEU A 49 3.46 7.11 11.75
CA LEU A 49 3.63 6.39 10.48
C LEU A 49 3.70 7.33 9.28
N PHE A 50 2.92 8.41 9.28
CA PHE A 50 2.95 9.40 8.22
C PHE A 50 4.30 10.16 8.20
N VAL A 51 4.81 10.53 9.38
CA VAL A 51 6.15 11.12 9.52
C VAL A 51 7.21 10.12 9.05
N LEU A 52 7.14 8.86 9.47
CA LEU A 52 8.06 7.81 9.02
C LEU A 52 8.00 7.59 7.50
N PHE A 53 6.82 7.69 6.90
CA PHE A 53 6.64 7.58 5.45
C PHE A 53 7.30 8.75 4.71
N CYS A 54 7.13 9.98 5.19
CA CYS A 54 7.74 11.18 4.62
C CYS A 54 9.27 11.20 4.72
N PHE A 55 9.83 10.84 5.87
CA PHE A 55 11.28 10.92 6.10
C PHE A 55 12.03 9.62 5.81
N GLY A 56 11.37 8.46 5.95
CA GLY A 56 12.01 7.15 5.88
C GLY A 56 12.08 6.53 4.49
N THR A 57 11.33 7.01 3.50
CA THR A 57 11.31 6.40 2.16
C THR A 57 12.36 6.99 1.19
N GLY A 58 12.83 8.23 1.41
CA GLY A 58 13.86 8.86 0.57
C GLY A 58 13.38 9.28 -0.83
N TYR A 59 12.08 9.25 -1.07
CA TYR A 59 11.45 9.65 -2.33
C TYR A 59 11.12 11.16 -2.36
N PRO A 60 11.06 11.80 -3.54
CA PRO A 60 10.60 13.18 -3.65
C PRO A 60 9.14 13.30 -3.21
N ALA A 61 8.81 14.39 -2.49
CA ALA A 61 7.50 14.63 -1.89
C ALA A 61 6.33 14.54 -2.91
N ASN A 62 6.58 14.92 -4.17
CA ASN A 62 5.58 14.84 -5.24
C ASN A 62 5.16 13.39 -5.54
N VAL A 63 6.12 12.46 -5.64
CA VAL A 63 5.82 11.04 -5.87
C VAL A 63 5.11 10.45 -4.67
N LEU A 64 5.56 10.82 -3.47
CA LEU A 64 4.97 10.39 -2.21
C LEU A 64 3.50 10.81 -2.08
N PHE A 65 3.19 12.05 -2.46
CA PHE A 65 1.83 12.59 -2.47
C PHE A 65 0.90 11.82 -3.42
N TRP A 66 1.35 11.59 -4.67
CA TRP A 66 0.58 10.81 -5.64
C TRP A 66 0.32 9.38 -5.19
N LEU A 67 1.28 8.77 -4.49
CA LEU A 67 1.14 7.42 -3.96
C LEU A 67 0.26 7.35 -2.71
N PHE A 68 0.25 8.40 -1.88
CA PHE A 68 -0.60 8.52 -0.69
C PHE A 68 -2.07 8.78 -1.04
N LEU A 69 -2.34 9.49 -2.14
CA LEU A 69 -3.66 9.91 -2.58
C LEU A 69 -4.74 8.79 -2.59
N PRO A 70 -4.51 7.58 -3.16
CA PRO A 70 -5.51 6.51 -3.12
C PRO A 70 -5.82 6.03 -1.70
N PHE A 71 -4.83 5.99 -0.80
CA PHE A 71 -5.05 5.59 0.60
C PHE A 71 -5.79 6.67 1.39
N PHE A 72 -5.53 7.94 1.09
CA PHE A 72 -6.32 9.04 1.63
C PHE A 72 -7.77 8.98 1.15
N LEU A 73 -8.01 8.60 -0.10
CA LEU A 73 -9.36 8.43 -0.63
C LEU A 73 -10.09 7.27 0.08
N VAL A 74 -9.41 6.16 0.36
CA VAL A 74 -9.94 5.06 1.18
C VAL A 74 -10.25 5.53 2.61
N PHE A 75 -9.38 6.34 3.21
CA PHE A 75 -9.63 6.94 4.53
C PHE A 75 -10.92 7.77 4.53
N VAL A 76 -11.05 8.72 3.59
CA VAL A 76 -12.22 9.60 3.49
C VAL A 76 -13.48 8.79 3.23
N SER A 77 -13.43 7.84 2.30
CA SER A 77 -14.56 6.96 1.96
C SER A 77 -15.02 6.12 3.15
N THR A 78 -14.08 5.53 3.88
CA THR A 78 -14.39 4.68 5.04
C THR A 78 -14.93 5.51 6.20
N ALA A 79 -14.31 6.67 6.47
CA ALA A 79 -14.73 7.57 7.54
C ALA A 79 -16.12 8.17 7.26
N SER A 80 -16.38 8.61 6.04
CA SER A 80 -17.67 9.19 5.65
C SER A 80 -18.80 8.15 5.67
N SER A 81 -18.55 6.94 5.17
CA SER A 81 -19.52 5.85 5.20
C SER A 81 -19.96 5.53 6.64
N MET A 82 -19.01 5.38 7.56
CA MET A 82 -19.33 5.10 8.95
C MET A 82 -19.97 6.29 9.68
N MET A 83 -19.62 7.52 9.30
CA MET A 83 -20.23 8.73 9.87
C MET A 83 -21.69 8.92 9.42
N MET A 84 -22.03 8.53 8.19
CA MET A 84 -23.37 8.70 7.61
C MET A 84 -24.35 7.59 8.02
N PHE A 85 -23.86 6.35 8.16
CA PHE A 85 -24.68 5.17 8.42
C PHE A 85 -24.49 4.56 9.82
N GLY A 86 -23.71 5.20 10.68
CA GLY A 86 -23.46 4.69 12.02
C GLY A 86 -24.65 4.87 12.98
N GLU A 87 -24.94 3.82 13.75
CA GLU A 87 -25.97 3.85 14.79
C GLU A 87 -25.41 4.42 16.12
N GLY A 88 -26.04 5.48 16.63
CA GLY A 88 -25.65 6.15 17.87
C GLY A 88 -26.87 6.76 18.58
N THR A 89 -26.71 7.01 19.88
CA THR A 89 -27.80 7.44 20.77
C THR A 89 -27.94 8.95 20.82
N THR A 90 -26.88 9.73 20.52
CA THR A 90 -26.91 11.20 20.52
C THR A 90 -26.87 11.76 19.10
N THR A 91 -28.04 12.18 18.60
CA THR A 91 -28.19 12.75 17.25
C THR A 91 -27.71 14.20 17.20
N TRP A 92 -26.75 14.52 16.34
CA TRP A 92 -26.33 15.89 16.06
C TRP A 92 -27.07 16.50 14.87
N PHE A 93 -27.30 15.70 13.83
CA PHE A 93 -28.00 16.15 12.64
C PHE A 93 -28.77 14.96 12.04
N ARG A 94 -30.08 15.16 11.81
CA ARG A 94 -30.94 14.17 11.16
C ARG A 94 -31.51 14.81 9.90
N TRP A 95 -31.09 14.33 8.75
CA TRP A 95 -31.67 14.74 7.47
C TRP A 95 -31.90 13.50 6.59
N GLY A 96 -33.17 13.08 6.49
CA GLY A 96 -33.56 11.89 5.73
C GLY A 96 -32.94 10.58 6.26
N LEU A 97 -32.32 9.80 5.38
CA LEU A 97 -31.59 8.56 5.69
C LEU A 97 -30.22 8.79 6.37
N ILE A 98 -29.76 10.03 6.48
CA ILE A 98 -28.46 10.38 7.05
C ILE A 98 -28.66 10.75 8.52
N HIS A 99 -28.15 9.89 9.40
CA HIS A 99 -28.21 10.04 10.84
C HIS A 99 -26.79 10.27 11.39
N VAL A 100 -26.37 11.52 11.49
CA VAL A 100 -25.05 11.85 12.05
C VAL A 100 -25.18 11.92 13.57
N THR A 101 -24.65 10.91 14.24
CA THR A 101 -24.58 10.80 15.70
C THR A 101 -23.16 11.06 16.19
N ALA A 102 -23.01 11.60 17.41
CA ALA A 102 -21.69 11.91 17.95
C ALA A 102 -20.82 10.65 18.09
N GLU A 103 -21.43 9.53 18.46
CA GLU A 103 -20.74 8.25 18.58
C GLU A 103 -20.26 7.74 17.21
N SER A 104 -21.04 7.97 16.16
CA SER A 104 -20.71 7.53 14.80
C SER A 104 -19.63 8.38 14.15
N PHE A 105 -19.54 9.67 14.51
CA PHE A 105 -18.40 10.50 14.15
C PHE A 105 -17.10 9.94 14.72
N TRP A 106 -17.05 9.69 16.04
CA TRP A 106 -15.85 9.16 16.70
C TRP A 106 -15.47 7.77 16.20
N ARG A 107 -16.46 6.89 15.96
CA ARG A 107 -16.22 5.57 15.36
C ARG A 107 -15.73 5.68 13.92
N GLY A 108 -16.31 6.56 13.11
CA GLY A 108 -15.91 6.76 11.72
C GLY A 108 -14.49 7.30 11.59
N VAL A 109 -14.13 8.29 12.41
CA VAL A 109 -12.76 8.79 12.52
C VAL A 109 -11.81 7.67 12.93
N HIS A 110 -12.16 6.88 13.96
CA HIS A 110 -11.35 5.77 14.43
C HIS A 110 -11.10 4.72 13.33
N ILE A 111 -12.15 4.25 12.64
CA ILE A 111 -12.02 3.24 11.58
C ILE A 111 -11.26 3.81 10.38
N GLY A 112 -11.52 5.08 10.02
CA GLY A 112 -10.76 5.78 8.99
C GLY A 112 -9.27 5.76 9.32
N PHE A 113 -8.87 6.27 10.49
CA PHE A 113 -7.47 6.30 10.90
C PHE A 113 -6.82 4.92 10.94
N ARG A 114 -7.58 3.87 11.26
CA ARG A 114 -7.11 2.48 11.18
C ARG A 114 -6.80 2.08 9.75
N ALA A 115 -7.72 2.32 8.82
CA ALA A 115 -7.50 2.04 7.40
C ALA A 115 -6.29 2.80 6.85
N LEU A 116 -6.13 4.08 7.24
CA LEU A 116 -4.99 4.91 6.86
C LEU A 116 -3.67 4.37 7.42
N ALA A 117 -3.62 3.99 8.70
CA ALA A 117 -2.43 3.41 9.32
C ALA A 117 -1.98 2.13 8.62
N LEU A 118 -2.92 1.22 8.33
CA LEU A 118 -2.63 -0.03 7.62
C LEU A 118 -2.15 0.23 6.19
N GLY A 119 -2.75 1.21 5.51
CA GLY A 119 -2.32 1.67 4.19
C GLY A 119 -0.90 2.21 4.18
N LEU A 120 -0.58 3.12 5.11
CA LEU A 120 0.76 3.67 5.27
C LEU A 120 1.80 2.59 5.59
N LEU A 121 1.47 1.64 6.46
CA LEU A 121 2.35 0.51 6.77
C LEU A 121 2.72 -0.29 5.52
N GLY A 122 1.71 -0.66 4.73
CA GLY A 122 1.91 -1.37 3.47
C GLY A 122 2.75 -0.56 2.47
N LEU A 123 2.50 0.75 2.37
CA LEU A 123 3.26 1.64 1.50
C LEU A 123 4.74 1.74 1.90
N ILE A 124 5.02 1.97 3.19
CA ILE A 124 6.39 2.05 3.71
C ILE A 124 7.14 0.75 3.39
N PHE A 125 6.52 -0.40 3.64
CA PHE A 125 7.13 -1.70 3.36
C PHE A 125 7.41 -1.91 1.87
N SER A 126 6.41 -1.62 1.02
CA SER A 126 6.52 -1.79 -0.44
C SER A 126 7.63 -0.93 -1.05
N LEU A 127 7.80 0.31 -0.59
CA LEU A 127 8.81 1.23 -1.09
C LEU A 127 10.23 0.91 -0.61
N THR A 128 10.35 0.42 0.62
CA THR A 128 11.64 0.18 1.29
C THR A 128 12.19 -1.22 1.05
N THR A 129 11.37 -2.18 0.61
CA THR A 129 11.75 -3.59 0.52
C THR A 129 11.63 -4.15 -0.90
N ARG A 130 12.76 -4.60 -1.47
CA ARG A 130 12.77 -5.33 -2.75
C ARG A 130 12.47 -6.82 -2.51
N PRO A 131 11.74 -7.50 -3.42
CA PRO A 131 11.36 -8.90 -3.24
C PRO A 131 12.57 -9.84 -3.19
N VAL A 132 13.57 -9.64 -4.05
CA VAL A 132 14.76 -10.51 -4.11
C VAL A 132 15.52 -10.57 -2.77
N PRO A 133 16.01 -9.46 -2.18
CA PRO A 133 16.70 -9.50 -0.89
C PRO A 133 15.78 -9.92 0.26
N LEU A 134 14.47 -9.67 0.17
CA LEU A 134 13.50 -10.17 1.13
C LEU A 134 13.54 -11.69 1.22
N PHE A 135 13.44 -12.40 0.09
CA PHE A 135 13.44 -13.86 0.09
C PHE A 135 14.77 -14.46 0.55
N TYR A 136 15.91 -13.85 0.19
CA TYR A 136 17.21 -14.27 0.72
C TYR A 136 17.29 -14.13 2.23
N SER A 137 16.85 -12.99 2.78
CA SER A 137 16.79 -12.78 4.23
C SER A 137 15.84 -13.79 4.90
N LEU A 138 14.70 -14.11 4.27
CA LEU A 138 13.73 -15.07 4.79
C LEU A 138 14.31 -16.50 4.85
N MET A 139 15.13 -16.89 3.87
CA MET A 139 15.87 -18.14 3.91
C MET A 139 16.88 -18.18 5.06
N GLN A 140 17.61 -17.08 5.28
CA GLN A 140 18.70 -17.05 6.27
C GLN A 140 18.18 -16.93 7.71
N GLN A 141 17.29 -15.97 7.99
CA GLN A 141 16.82 -15.69 9.35
C GLN A 141 15.62 -16.56 9.75
N LEU A 142 14.66 -16.76 8.85
CA LEU A 142 13.43 -17.54 9.12
C LEU A 142 13.54 -19.01 8.73
N ARG A 143 14.73 -19.45 8.26
CA ARG A 143 15.00 -20.83 7.80
C ARG A 143 13.97 -21.34 6.79
N LEU A 144 13.48 -20.45 5.91
CA LEU A 144 12.54 -20.83 4.86
C LEU A 144 13.19 -21.85 3.92
N LYS A 145 12.49 -22.96 3.65
CA LYS A 145 13.02 -24.06 2.82
C LYS A 145 13.38 -23.52 1.43
N PRO A 146 14.62 -23.74 0.93
CA PRO A 146 15.09 -23.16 -0.33
C PRO A 146 14.19 -23.44 -1.54
N LYS A 147 13.51 -24.59 -1.56
CA LYS A 147 12.55 -24.96 -2.62
C LYS A 147 11.49 -23.88 -2.87
N TYR A 148 10.93 -23.28 -1.82
CA TYR A 148 9.89 -22.27 -1.96
C TYR A 148 10.46 -20.92 -2.39
N ALA A 149 11.62 -20.55 -1.84
CA ALA A 149 12.30 -19.32 -2.19
C ALA A 149 12.73 -19.29 -3.66
N TYR A 150 13.32 -20.38 -4.16
CA TYR A 150 13.77 -20.45 -5.56
C TYR A 150 12.60 -20.48 -6.55
N SER A 151 11.49 -21.17 -6.22
CA SER A 151 10.29 -21.12 -7.07
C SER A 151 9.74 -19.69 -7.19
N PHE A 152 9.68 -18.95 -6.08
CA PHE A 152 9.22 -17.57 -6.11
C PHE A 152 10.21 -16.64 -6.84
N LEU A 153 11.51 -16.79 -6.56
CA LEU A 153 12.55 -16.00 -7.21
C LEU A 153 12.58 -16.22 -8.73
N ALA A 154 12.38 -17.47 -9.17
CA ALA A 154 12.22 -17.80 -10.57
C ALA A 154 11.02 -17.08 -11.17
N ALA A 155 9.85 -17.12 -10.52
CA ALA A 155 8.65 -16.41 -11.00
C ALA A 155 8.87 -14.89 -11.11
N VAL A 156 9.47 -14.25 -10.10
CA VAL A 156 9.76 -12.81 -10.11
C VAL A 156 10.69 -12.44 -11.27
N ARG A 157 11.67 -13.28 -11.58
CA ARG A 157 12.61 -13.05 -12.70
C ARG A 157 11.99 -13.35 -14.06
N LEU A 158 11.07 -14.30 -14.14
CA LEU A 158 10.43 -14.74 -15.38
C LEU A 158 9.30 -13.77 -15.80
N LEU A 159 8.64 -13.10 -14.85
CA LEU A 159 7.62 -12.07 -15.12
C LEU A 159 8.03 -10.99 -16.14
N PRO A 160 9.16 -10.27 -15.97
CA PRO A 160 9.56 -9.25 -16.96
C PRO A 160 9.86 -9.86 -18.33
N ILE A 161 10.48 -11.03 -18.38
CA ILE A 161 10.77 -11.75 -19.63
C ILE A 161 9.47 -12.10 -20.35
N MET A 162 8.46 -12.63 -19.65
CA MET A 162 7.15 -12.92 -20.23
C MET A 162 6.46 -11.66 -20.76
N LEU A 163 6.60 -10.53 -20.07
CA LEU A 163 6.04 -9.26 -20.53
C LEU A 163 6.72 -8.78 -21.81
N GLU A 164 8.04 -8.89 -21.91
CA GLU A 164 8.80 -8.56 -23.12
C GLU A 164 8.40 -9.44 -24.30
N GLU A 165 8.37 -10.76 -24.10
CA GLU A 165 7.92 -11.73 -25.11
C GLU A 165 6.47 -11.49 -25.54
N PHE A 166 5.59 -11.17 -24.57
CA PHE A 166 4.20 -10.82 -24.87
C PHE A 166 4.10 -9.57 -25.74
N GLN A 167 4.89 -8.52 -25.47
CA GLN A 167 4.91 -7.34 -26.33
C GLN A 167 5.49 -7.65 -27.71
N ALA A 168 6.54 -8.47 -27.80
CA ALA A 168 7.11 -8.91 -29.07
C ALA A 168 6.07 -9.64 -29.94
N ILE A 169 5.32 -10.58 -29.35
CA ILE A 169 4.22 -11.29 -30.02
C ILE A 169 3.14 -10.30 -30.48
N ARG A 170 2.76 -9.32 -29.64
CA ARG A 170 1.78 -8.28 -30.02
C ARG A 170 2.24 -7.44 -31.21
N TYR A 171 3.51 -7.07 -31.27
CA TYR A 171 4.07 -6.35 -32.41
C TYR A 171 4.08 -7.20 -33.67
N ALA A 172 4.47 -8.48 -33.58
CA ALA A 172 4.45 -9.40 -34.71
C ALA A 172 3.03 -9.62 -35.27
N LEU A 173 2.03 -9.77 -34.39
CA LEU A 173 0.62 -9.89 -34.79
C LEU A 173 0.07 -8.63 -35.45
N THR A 174 0.50 -7.45 -34.98
CA THR A 174 0.11 -6.16 -35.58
C THR A 174 0.64 -6.03 -37.00
N VAL A 175 1.90 -6.41 -37.26
CA VAL A 175 2.47 -6.42 -38.62
C VAL A 175 1.76 -7.41 -39.53
N ARG A 176 1.27 -8.54 -38.99
CA ARG A 176 0.46 -9.53 -39.72
C ARG A 176 -0.98 -9.07 -40.00
N GLY A 177 -1.35 -7.84 -39.63
CA GLY A 177 -2.68 -7.29 -39.90
C GLY A 177 -3.79 -7.81 -38.99
N VAL A 178 -3.45 -8.46 -37.87
CA VAL A 178 -4.47 -8.88 -36.89
C VAL A 178 -4.96 -7.62 -36.15
N PRO A 179 -6.26 -7.27 -36.24
CA PRO A 179 -6.77 -6.03 -35.64
C PRO A 179 -6.62 -6.09 -34.12
N ASN A 180 -5.79 -5.19 -33.60
CA ASN A 180 -5.63 -5.01 -32.16
C ASN A 180 -6.90 -4.33 -31.63
N LYS A 181 -7.81 -5.08 -31.00
CA LYS A 181 -9.10 -4.58 -30.48
C LYS A 181 -8.96 -3.33 -29.58
N ALA A 182 -7.77 -3.09 -29.00
CA ALA A 182 -7.47 -1.89 -28.23
C ALA A 182 -7.52 -0.57 -29.05
N SER A 183 -7.42 -0.62 -30.39
CA SER A 183 -7.44 0.57 -31.25
C SER A 183 -8.83 0.89 -31.83
N SER A 184 -9.83 0.03 -31.68
CA SER A 184 -11.16 0.21 -32.28
C SER A 184 -12.18 0.87 -31.35
N ALA A 185 -11.76 1.31 -30.16
CA ALA A 185 -12.60 2.00 -29.18
C ALA A 185 -12.23 3.49 -29.03
N LYS A 186 -11.66 4.09 -30.08
CA LYS A 186 -11.36 5.52 -30.15
C LYS A 186 -12.08 6.14 -31.34
#